data_AF-A0A6N2MBL9-F1
#
_entry.id   AF-A0A6N2MBL9-F1
#
_cell.length_a   1.000
_cell.length_b   1.000
_cell.length_c   1.000
_cell.angle_alpha   90.00
_cell.angle_beta   90.00
_cell.angle_gamma   90.00
#
_symmetry.space_group_name_H-M   'P 1'
#
loop_
_entity.id
_entity.type
_entity.pdbx_description
1 polymer ?
#
loop_
_entity_poly.entity_id
_entity_poly.type
_entity_poly.pdbx_seq_one_letter_code
_entity_poly.pdbx_strand_id
1 'polypeptide(L)'
;MSPAVPLSEIKVENVTFPAAVKPPASNNTLFLGGAGVRGLEIEGKFIKFTAIGVYLEDSALQSLAAKWKGKSAKELTDSVEFYGDIVRGR
;
A
#
# COMPACT_ATOMS: atom_id res chain seq x y z
N MET A 1 19.82 6.43 -12.29
CA MET A 1 18.87 5.35 -11.98
C MET A 1 18.50 5.52 -10.52
N SER A 2 17.25 5.80 -10.18
CA SER A 2 16.83 5.81 -8.77
C SER A 2 16.92 4.37 -8.24
N PRO A 3 17.45 4.15 -7.02
CA PRO A 3 17.54 2.80 -6.47
C PRO A 3 16.12 2.25 -6.32
N ALA A 4 15.87 1.07 -6.88
CA ALA A 4 14.67 0.31 -6.58
C ALA A 4 14.71 0.00 -5.08
N VAL A 5 13.84 0.63 -4.29
CA VAL A 5 13.72 0.33 -2.87
C VAL A 5 13.21 -1.12 -2.79
N PRO A 6 13.97 -2.05 -2.20
CA PRO A 6 13.52 -3.42 -2.07
C PRO A 6 12.26 -3.45 -1.20
N LEU A 7 11.27 -4.22 -1.63
CA LEU A 7 10.04 -4.44 -0.86
C LEU A 7 10.42 -5.07 0.49
N SER A 8 10.13 -4.35 1.58
CA SER A 8 10.39 -4.80 2.94
C SER A 8 9.10 -5.12 3.66
N GLU A 9 9.17 -5.99 4.66
CA GLU A 9 8.09 -6.12 5.62
C GLU A 9 7.86 -4.79 6.36
N ILE A 10 6.62 -4.55 6.80
CA ILE A 10 6.26 -3.38 7.60
C ILE A 10 5.66 -3.87 8.92
N LYS A 11 6.24 -3.41 10.03
CA LYS A 11 5.67 -3.63 11.36
C LYS A 11 4.79 -2.44 11.75
N VAL A 12 3.52 -2.74 12.03
CA VAL A 12 2.53 -1.78 12.51
C VAL A 12 2.12 -2.23 13.91
N GLU A 13 2.52 -1.48 14.93
CA GLU A 13 2.39 -1.88 16.34
C GLU A 13 3.05 -3.25 16.61
N ASN A 14 2.25 -4.26 16.95
CA ASN A 14 2.67 -5.64 17.18
C ASN A 14 2.37 -6.57 15.98
N VAL A 15 1.85 -6.05 14.86
CA VAL A 15 1.52 -6.81 13.66
C VAL A 15 2.60 -6.63 12.61
N THR A 16 3.14 -7.74 12.11
CA THR A 16 4.10 -7.73 10.99
C THR A 16 3.38 -8.09 9.69
N PHE A 17 3.46 -7.18 8.71
CA PHE A 17 3.00 -7.41 7.35
C PHE A 17 4.21 -7.83 6.48
N PRO A 18 4.27 -9.09 6.00
CA PRO A 18 5.35 -9.56 5.14
C PRO A 18 5.44 -8.76 3.85
N ALA A 19 6.64 -8.69 3.25
CA ALA A 19 6.85 -8.03 1.97
C ALA A 19 6.02 -8.62 0.82
N ALA A 20 5.66 -9.91 0.91
CA ALA A 20 4.84 -10.60 -0.08
C ALA A 20 3.95 -11.68 0.56
N VAL A 21 2.79 -11.92 -0.02
CA VAL A 21 1.81 -12.93 0.43
C VAL A 21 1.18 -13.67 -0.74
N LYS A 22 0.70 -14.88 -0.49
CA LYS A 22 -0.15 -15.63 -1.42
C LYS A 22 -1.56 -15.71 -0.84
N PRO A 23 -2.55 -14.99 -1.38
CA PRO A 23 -3.89 -14.98 -0.83
C PRO A 23 -4.58 -16.32 -1.08
N PRO A 24 -5.53 -16.75 -0.22
CA PRO A 24 -6.24 -18.01 -0.41
C PRO A 24 -7.12 -18.04 -1.68
N ALA A 25 -7.48 -16.87 -2.21
CA ALA A 25 -8.34 -16.73 -3.38
C ALA A 25 -7.59 -16.67 -4.73
N SER A 26 -6.26 -16.70 -4.75
CA SER A 26 -5.47 -16.63 -5.99
C SER A 26 -4.17 -17.41 -5.88
N ASN A 27 -3.61 -17.79 -7.03
CA ASN A 27 -2.26 -18.36 -7.09
C ASN A 27 -1.16 -17.31 -7.25
N ASN A 28 -1.52 -16.04 -7.44
CA ASN A 28 -0.57 -14.95 -7.63
C ASN A 28 0.11 -14.59 -6.31
N THR A 29 1.38 -14.22 -6.39
CA THR A 29 2.08 -13.59 -5.27
C THR A 29 1.78 -12.10 -5.33
N LEU A 30 1.39 -11.52 -4.18
CA LEU A 30 1.11 -10.10 -4.05
C LEU A 30 2.20 -9.46 -3.20
N PHE A 31 2.65 -8.27 -3.57
CA PHE A 31 3.61 -7.49 -2.80
C PHE A 31 2.92 -6.48 -1.89
N LEU A 32 3.58 -6.11 -0.78
CA LEU A 32 3.08 -5.11 0.16
C LEU A 32 3.21 -3.70 -0.44
N GLY A 33 2.08 -3.09 -0.80
CA GLY A 33 2.02 -1.71 -1.29
C GLY A 33 2.08 -0.67 -0.17
N GLY A 34 1.60 -1.02 1.03
CA GLY A 34 1.69 -0.17 2.22
C GLY A 34 0.94 -0.76 3.41
N ALA A 35 1.27 -0.28 4.61
CA ALA A 35 0.58 -0.64 5.84
C ALA A 35 0.45 0.55 6.79
N GLY A 36 -0.56 0.54 7.65
CA GLY A 36 -0.82 1.61 8.61
C GLY A 36 -1.87 1.25 9.67
N VAL A 37 -2.14 2.20 10.57
CA VAL A 37 -3.17 2.05 11.60
C VAL A 37 -4.45 2.75 11.20
N ARG A 38 -5.59 2.20 11.64
CA ARG A 38 -6.87 2.89 11.68
C ARG A 38 -7.33 2.99 13.11
N GLY A 39 -7.77 4.18 13.50
CA GLY A 39 -8.14 4.51 14.86
C GLY A 39 -9.20 5.60 14.92
N LEU A 40 -9.61 5.95 16.14
CA LEU A 40 -10.55 7.04 16.44
C LEU A 40 -9.99 7.90 17.57
N GLU A 41 -10.28 9.20 17.53
CA GLU A 41 -10.06 10.10 18.66
C GLU A 41 -11.13 9.84 19.73
N ILE A 42 -10.70 9.45 20.93
CA ILE A 42 -11.56 9.24 22.09
C ILE A 42 -10.96 10.04 23.24
N GLU A 43 -11.71 11.02 23.75
CA GLU A 43 -11.28 11.89 24.86
C GLU A 43 -9.92 12.58 24.61
N GLY A 44 -9.68 13.03 23.36
CA GLY A 44 -8.45 13.72 22.96
C GLY A 44 -7.22 12.81 22.82
N LYS A 45 -7.43 11.49 22.78
CA LYS A 45 -6.39 10.50 22.49
C LYS A 45 -6.74 9.70 21.24
N PHE A 46 -5.78 9.57 20.33
CA PHE A 46 -5.91 8.67 19.18
C PHE A 46 -5.78 7.21 19.59
N ILE A 47 -6.92 6.51 19.67
CA ILE A 47 -6.98 5.09 19.99
C ILE A 47 -6.89 4.27 18.70
N LYS A 48 -5.83 3.46 18.59
CA LYS A 48 -5.58 2.56 17.44
C LYS A 48 -6.38 1.27 17.62
N PHE A 49 -7.19 0.91 16.62
CA PHE A 49 -8.03 -0.29 16.67
C PHE A 49 -7.51 -1.39 15.75
N THR A 50 -7.11 -1.04 14.53
CA THR A 50 -6.70 -2.04 13.53
C THR A 50 -5.39 -1.64 12.86
N ALA A 51 -4.54 -2.63 12.61
CA ALA A 51 -3.45 -2.53 11.66
C ALA A 51 -3.93 -3.05 10.30
N ILE A 52 -3.65 -2.32 9.23
CA ILE A 52 -4.13 -2.62 7.87
C ILE A 52 -2.92 -2.68 6.94
N GLY A 53 -2.79 -3.76 6.18
CA GLY A 53 -1.85 -3.91 5.09
C GLY A 53 -2.59 -4.04 3.76
N VAL A 54 -2.11 -3.36 2.73
CA VAL A 54 -2.65 -3.41 1.37
C VAL A 54 -1.63 -4.06 0.46
N TYR A 55 -2.04 -5.14 -0.21
CA TYR A 55 -1.21 -5.91 -1.12
C TYR A 55 -1.68 -5.73 -2.56
N LEU A 56 -0.74 -5.59 -3.48
CA LEU A 56 -0.98 -5.39 -4.90
C LEU A 56 -0.29 -6.50 -5.70
N GLU A 57 -0.81 -6.81 -6.88
CA GLU A 57 -0.16 -7.73 -7.82
C GLU A 57 0.98 -7.02 -8.56
N ASP A 58 2.04 -7.75 -8.93
CA ASP A 58 3.19 -7.20 -9.67
C ASP A 58 2.79 -6.46 -10.96
N SER A 59 1.73 -6.91 -11.63
CA SER A 59 1.17 -6.29 -12.84
C SER A 59 0.66 -4.86 -12.59
N ALA A 60 0.29 -4.50 -11.35
CA ALA A 60 -0.15 -3.16 -10.99
C ALA A 60 0.93 -2.10 -11.21
N LEU A 61 2.22 -2.45 -11.05
CA LEU A 61 3.32 -1.52 -11.29
C LEU A 61 3.36 -1.07 -12.75
N GLN A 62 3.16 -1.99 -13.68
CA GLN A 62 3.16 -1.69 -15.11
C GLN A 62 1.94 -0.83 -15.50
N SER A 63 0.75 -1.17 -14.98
CA SER A 63 -0.47 -0.40 -15.23
C SER A 63 -0.33 1.04 -14.73
N LEU A 64 0.07 1.22 -13.47
CA LEU A 64 0.17 2.54 -12.85
C LEU A 64 1.31 3.37 -13.44
N ALA A 65 2.43 2.74 -13.84
CA ALA A 65 3.58 3.45 -14.38
C ALA A 65 3.28 4.20 -15.69
N ALA A 66 2.27 3.79 -16.45
CA ALA A 66 1.88 4.47 -17.68
C ALA A 66 1.46 5.94 -17.45
N LYS A 67 0.89 6.23 -16.29
CA LYS A 67 0.32 7.55 -15.94
C LYS A 67 1.02 8.23 -14.76
N TRP A 68 1.46 7.44 -13.78
CA TRP A 68 1.89 7.97 -12.47
C TRP A 68 3.40 7.97 -12.28
N LYS A 69 4.17 7.42 -13.23
CA LYS A 69 5.63 7.41 -13.17
C LYS A 69 6.20 8.83 -13.17
N GLY A 70 7.16 9.08 -12.29
CA GLY A 70 7.85 10.36 -12.16
C GLY A 70 7.12 11.38 -11.27
N LYS A 71 5.90 11.08 -10.82
CA LYS A 71 5.23 11.85 -9.77
C LYS A 71 5.90 11.63 -8.42
N SER A 72 6.02 12.69 -7.64
CA SER A 72 6.49 12.63 -6.26
C SER A 72 5.47 11.94 -5.36
N ALA A 73 5.93 11.39 -4.22
CA ALA A 73 5.03 10.79 -3.24
C ALA A 73 3.95 11.75 -2.75
N LYS A 74 4.27 13.05 -2.60
CA LYS A 74 3.30 14.08 -2.22
C LYS A 74 2.21 14.26 -3.28
N GLU A 75 2.59 14.40 -4.55
CA GLU A 75 1.62 14.51 -5.66
C GLU A 75 0.70 13.29 -5.74
N LEU A 76 1.22 12.08 -5.49
CA LEU A 76 0.41 10.87 -5.47
C LEU A 76 -0.52 10.81 -4.26
N THR A 77 -0.05 11.22 -3.07
CA THR A 77 -0.83 11.24 -1.83
C THR A 77 -2.03 12.18 -1.93
N ASP A 78 -1.86 13.31 -2.60
CA ASP A 78 -2.92 14.32 -2.76
C ASP A 78 -3.85 14.00 -3.96
N SER A 79 -3.57 12.95 -4.74
CA SER A 79 -4.32 12.59 -5.96
C SER A 79 -5.40 11.53 -5.70
N VAL A 80 -6.66 11.95 -5.65
CA VAL A 80 -7.83 11.05 -5.61
C VAL A 80 -7.86 10.11 -6.81
N GLU A 81 -7.42 10.60 -7.98
CA GLU A 81 -7.41 9.82 -9.21
C GLU A 81 -6.40 8.67 -9.16
N PHE A 82 -5.22 8.88 -8.55
CA PHE A 82 -4.22 7.83 -8.35
C PHE A 82 -4.77 6.66 -7.54
N TYR A 83 -5.40 6.95 -6.40
CA TYR A 83 -6.06 5.92 -5.60
C TYR A 83 -7.26 5.30 -6.31
N GLY A 84 -7.99 6.10 -7.10
CA GLY A 84 -9.09 5.61 -7.93
C GLY A 84 -8.66 4.60 -9.00
N ASP A 85 -7.44 4.77 -9.53
CA ASP A 85 -6.78 3.89 -10.49
C ASP A 85 -6.24 2.62 -9.81
N ILE A 86 -5.68 2.72 -8.60
CA ILE A 86 -5.32 1.55 -7.75
C ILE A 86 -6.56 0.67 -7.47
N VAL A 87 -7.65 1.28 -7.01
CA VAL A 87 -8.88 0.55 -6.63
C VAL A 87 -9.53 -0.15 -7.82
N ARG A 88 -9.45 0.46 -9.02
CA ARG A 88 -10.07 -0.08 -10.24
C ARG A 88 -9.11 -0.93 -11.09
N GLY A 89 -7.82 -0.92 -10.78
CA GLY A 89 -6.80 -1.66 -11.52
C GLY A 89 -6.53 -1.14 -12.93
N ARG A 90 -6.39 0.18 -13.12
CA ARG A 90 -6.09 0.80 -14.42
C ARG A 90 -5.00 1.85 -14.31
#